data_AF-A0A7L4EKS8-F1
#
_entry.id   AF-A0A7L4EKS8-F1
#
_cell.length_a   1.000
_cell.length_b   1.000
_cell.length_c   1.000
_cell.angle_alpha   90.00
_cell.angle_beta   90.00
_cell.angle_gamma   90.00
#
_symmetry.space_group_name_H-M   'P 1'
#
loop_
_entity.id
_entity.type
_entity.pdbx_description
1 polymer ?
#
loop_
_entity_poly.entity_id
_entity_poly.type
_entity_poly.pdbx_seq_one_letter_code
_entity_poly.pdbx_strand_id
1 'polypeptide(L)'
;GVPGGFGGPRCPPRFSVAGDSLSVAAVDYGDQGRFRCRAWTRLDAAEAEAELRVVAGAGRVWDSGILDSVFLGFLGSVFNPSLPAEFVVEQEEAIFSPGRFVEVLTVPGSRPWASLPLSPYGRYRFRVLAVNGYGRGEPSAASAVIST
;
A
#
# COMPACT_ATOMS: atom_id res chain seq x y z
N GLY A 1 53.08 4.98 11.80
CA GLY A 1 52.21 5.62 10.81
C GLY A 1 51.01 4.72 10.57
N VAL A 2 49.80 5.26 10.69
CA VAL A 2 48.53 4.53 10.78
C VAL A 2 48.15 3.88 9.43
N PRO A 3 47.70 2.61 9.37
CA PRO A 3 46.97 2.10 8.22
C PRO A 3 45.47 2.42 8.41
N GLY A 4 44.98 3.41 7.68
CA GLY A 4 43.56 3.76 7.65
C GLY A 4 42.87 3.13 6.45
N GLY A 5 41.76 2.42 6.68
CA GLY A 5 40.89 1.96 5.60
C GLY A 5 39.91 0.86 6.01
N PHE A 6 39.10 1.09 7.04
CA PHE A 6 37.90 0.27 7.26
C PHE A 6 36.91 0.54 6.11
N GLY A 7 36.94 -0.33 5.10
CA GLY A 7 35.88 -0.43 4.10
C GLY A 7 34.61 -0.94 4.75
N GLY A 8 33.83 -0.03 5.34
CA GLY A 8 32.46 -0.34 5.76
C GLY A 8 31.61 -0.81 4.58
N PRO A 9 30.51 -1.54 4.84
CA PRO A 9 29.63 -2.03 3.79
C PRO A 9 29.18 -0.84 2.92
N ARG A 10 29.55 -0.87 1.63
CA ARG A 10 29.08 0.11 0.66
C ARG A 10 27.56 0.02 0.65
N CYS A 11 26.88 1.13 0.95
CA CYS A 11 25.44 1.20 0.74
C CYS A 11 25.17 0.85 -0.72
N PRO A 12 24.27 -0.12 -1.00
CA PRO A 12 23.98 -0.52 -2.36
C PRO A 12 23.43 0.68 -3.14
N PRO A 13 23.75 0.81 -4.44
CA PRO A 13 23.19 1.86 -5.27
C PRO A 13 21.66 1.75 -5.31
N ARG A 14 20.98 2.90 -5.28
CA ARG A 14 19.51 2.99 -5.28
C ARG A 14 18.88 2.27 -6.48
N PHE A 15 19.52 2.33 -7.65
CA PHE A 15 19.14 1.57 -8.83
C PHE A 15 20.24 0.58 -9.16
N SER A 16 19.89 -0.69 -9.30
CA SER A 16 20.82 -1.74 -9.72
C SER A 16 20.17 -2.61 -10.81
N VAL A 17 20.92 -2.88 -11.87
CA VAL A 17 20.48 -3.74 -12.97
C VAL A 17 21.32 -5.00 -12.93
N ALA A 18 20.67 -6.16 -12.85
CA ALA A 18 21.28 -7.48 -12.87
C ALA A 18 20.65 -8.30 -14.00
N GLY A 19 21.34 -8.36 -15.15
CA GLY A 19 20.84 -9.05 -16.34
C GLY A 19 19.60 -8.36 -16.90
N ASP A 20 18.46 -9.05 -16.80
CA ASP A 20 17.13 -8.61 -17.21
C ASP A 20 16.32 -7.95 -16.06
N SER A 21 16.85 -7.95 -14.83
CA SER A 21 16.16 -7.44 -13.66
C SER A 21 16.67 -6.08 -13.21
N LEU A 22 15.76 -5.11 -13.03
CA LEU A 22 16.01 -3.82 -12.38
C LEU A 22 15.53 -3.88 -10.94
N SER A 23 16.43 -3.67 -9.98
CA SER A 23 16.13 -3.54 -8.56
C SER A 23 16.28 -2.09 -8.12
N VAL A 24 15.21 -1.55 -7.52
CA VAL A 24 15.17 -0.21 -6.94
C VAL A 24 15.13 -0.36 -5.42
N ALA A 25 16.17 0.10 -4.73
CA ALA A 25 16.27 0.05 -3.28
C ALA A 25 15.64 1.30 -2.65
N ALA A 26 14.99 1.13 -1.49
CA ALA A 26 14.31 2.23 -0.78
C ALA A 26 13.33 3.02 -1.67
N VAL A 27 12.48 2.28 -2.40
CA VAL A 27 11.48 2.81 -3.33
C VAL A 27 10.63 3.90 -2.67
N ASP A 28 10.50 5.04 -3.33
CA ASP A 28 9.63 6.15 -2.93
C ASP A 28 8.64 6.56 -4.04
N TYR A 29 7.68 7.44 -3.74
CA TYR A 29 6.67 7.89 -4.71
C TYR A 29 7.29 8.63 -5.91
N GLY A 30 8.50 9.17 -5.79
CA GLY A 30 9.25 9.81 -6.88
C GLY A 30 9.89 8.82 -7.85
N ASP A 31 10.04 7.55 -7.44
CA ASP A 31 10.43 6.46 -8.34
C ASP A 31 9.27 6.01 -9.24
N GLN A 32 8.05 6.51 -9.02
CA GLN A 32 6.93 6.19 -9.89
C GLN A 32 7.15 6.66 -11.31
N GLY A 33 6.75 5.81 -12.26
CA GLY A 33 6.82 6.16 -13.66
C GLY A 33 7.00 4.94 -14.55
N ARG A 34 7.25 5.23 -15.82
CA ARG A 34 7.42 4.21 -16.83
C ARG A 34 8.90 3.89 -16.99
N PHE A 35 9.27 2.68 -16.59
CA PHE A 35 10.59 2.13 -16.79
C PHE A 35 10.64 1.49 -18.17
N ARG A 36 11.68 1.83 -18.94
CA ARG A 36 11.92 1.25 -20.25
C ARG A 36 13.20 0.43 -20.21
N CYS A 37 13.09 -0.86 -20.46
CA CYS A 37 14.21 -1.74 -20.74
C CYS A 37 14.55 -1.65 -22.23
N ARG A 38 15.83 -1.50 -22.57
CA ARG A 38 16.31 -1.47 -23.95
C ARG A 38 17.46 -2.43 -24.12
N ALA A 39 17.24 -3.48 -24.91
CA ALA A 39 18.24 -4.46 -25.31
C ALA A 39 18.79 -4.11 -26.69
N TRP A 40 20.09 -4.30 -26.90
CA TRP A 40 20.77 -3.97 -28.16
C TRP A 40 21.56 -5.16 -28.66
N THR A 41 21.51 -5.39 -29.97
CA THR A 41 22.43 -6.29 -30.67
C THR A 41 23.26 -5.48 -31.67
N ARG A 42 24.15 -6.14 -32.43
CA ARG A 42 24.88 -5.47 -33.52
C ARG A 42 23.99 -5.06 -34.69
N LEU A 43 22.77 -5.60 -34.77
CA LEU A 43 21.88 -5.44 -35.92
C LEU A 43 20.62 -4.64 -35.57
N ASP A 44 20.13 -4.75 -34.34
CA ASP A 44 18.87 -4.14 -33.91
C ASP A 44 18.86 -3.71 -32.43
N ALA A 45 17.76 -3.10 -32.02
CA ALA A 45 17.45 -2.82 -30.64
C ALA A 45 15.98 -3.12 -30.37
N ALA A 46 15.70 -3.73 -29.23
CA ALA A 46 14.35 -4.03 -28.76
C ALA A 46 14.09 -3.28 -27.44
N GLU A 47 12.86 -2.81 -27.27
CA GLU A 47 12.44 -2.06 -26.09
C GLU A 47 11.20 -2.69 -25.47
N ALA A 48 11.15 -2.71 -24.14
CA ALA A 48 9.98 -3.11 -23.35
C ALA A 48 9.73 -2.06 -22.27
N GLU A 49 8.47 -1.79 -21.96
CA GLU A 49 8.08 -0.80 -20.95
C GLU A 49 7.27 -1.46 -19.83
N ALA A 50 7.48 -1.00 -18.60
CA ALA A 50 6.73 -1.37 -17.41
C ALA A 50 6.41 -0.12 -16.58
N GLU A 51 5.27 -0.10 -15.91
CA GLU A 51 4.86 1.00 -15.04
C GLU A 51 5.10 0.62 -13.57
N LEU A 52 5.91 1.42 -12.86
CA LEU A 52 6.11 1.27 -11.42
C LEU A 52 5.15 2.21 -10.69
N ARG A 53 4.29 1.64 -9.85
CA ARG A 53 3.45 2.37 -8.90
C ARG A 53 3.88 2.04 -7.49
N VAL A 54 4.08 3.08 -6.69
CA VAL A 54 4.56 2.97 -5.32
C VAL A 54 3.42 3.39 -4.42
N VAL A 55 2.75 2.44 -3.78
CA VAL A 55 1.53 2.71 -3.01
C VAL A 55 1.79 2.58 -1.53
N ALA A 56 1.15 3.42 -0.72
CA ALA A 56 1.10 3.18 0.71
C ALA A 56 0.26 1.91 0.96
N GLY A 57 0.84 0.92 1.64
CA GLY A 57 0.16 -0.33 1.91
C GLY A 57 -0.71 -0.24 3.16
N ALA A 58 -2.02 -0.33 2.99
CA ALA A 58 -2.94 -0.63 4.08
C ALA A 58 -2.89 -2.15 4.34
N GLY A 59 -2.50 -2.54 5.56
CA GLY A 59 -2.41 -3.94 5.97
C GLY A 59 -3.77 -4.59 6.21
N ARG A 60 -3.75 -5.74 6.87
CA ARG A 60 -4.97 -6.51 7.17
C ARG A 60 -5.92 -5.71 8.05
N VAL A 61 -7.21 -5.73 7.70
CA VAL A 61 -8.31 -5.27 8.54
C VAL A 61 -8.64 -6.36 9.56
N TRP A 62 -8.68 -6.02 10.85
CA TRP A 62 -9.31 -6.86 11.88
C TRP A 62 -10.51 -6.14 12.44
N ASP A 63 -11.58 -6.90 12.67
CA ASP A 63 -12.80 -6.44 13.31
C ASP A 63 -13.01 -7.08 14.68
N SER A 64 -13.52 -6.31 15.63
CA SER A 64 -14.24 -6.84 16.78
C SER A 64 -15.64 -6.21 16.84
N GLY A 65 -16.65 -7.04 16.64
CA GLY A 65 -18.06 -6.63 16.72
C GLY A 65 -18.52 -6.55 18.17
N ILE A 66 -19.03 -5.40 18.58
CA ILE A 66 -19.77 -5.23 19.84
C ILE A 66 -21.13 -4.65 19.50
N LEU A 67 -22.16 -5.52 19.53
CA LEU A 67 -23.60 -5.32 19.32
C LEU A 67 -24.03 -4.45 18.10
N ASP A 68 -23.56 -3.22 17.98
CA ASP A 68 -23.95 -2.25 16.95
C ASP A 68 -22.74 -1.46 16.38
N SER A 69 -21.53 -1.76 16.85
CA SER A 69 -20.29 -1.07 16.49
C SER A 69 -19.21 -2.06 16.08
N VAL A 70 -18.50 -1.74 15.01
CA VAL A 70 -17.30 -2.49 14.62
C VAL A 70 -16.06 -1.67 14.96
N PHE A 71 -15.14 -2.27 15.71
CA PHE A 71 -13.81 -1.72 15.88
C PHE A 71 -12.91 -2.27 14.78
N LEU A 72 -12.38 -1.39 13.94
CA LEU A 72 -11.46 -1.74 12.87
C LEU A 72 -10.04 -1.35 13.27
N GLY A 73 -9.12 -2.31 13.21
CA GLY A 73 -7.67 -2.08 13.34
C GLY A 73 -6.96 -2.39 12.03
N PHE A 74 -5.92 -1.61 11.71
CA PHE A 74 -5.12 -1.79 10.49
C PHE A 74 -3.65 -1.56 10.79
N LEU A 75 -2.75 -2.42 10.30
CA LEU A 75 -1.30 -2.14 10.36
C LEU A 75 -0.86 -1.47 9.06
N GLY A 76 -0.04 -0.42 9.16
CA GLY A 76 0.71 0.04 7.99
C GLY A 76 1.62 -1.10 7.51
N SER A 77 1.71 -1.34 6.21
CA SER A 77 2.58 -2.39 5.69
C SER A 77 4.03 -2.11 6.10
N VAL A 78 4.67 -3.06 6.79
CA VAL A 78 6.06 -2.97 7.27
C VAL A 78 7.06 -2.73 6.12
N PHE A 79 6.65 -3.03 4.88
CA PHE A 79 7.46 -2.90 3.67
C PHE A 79 7.37 -1.54 2.97
N ASN A 80 6.53 -0.60 3.45
CA ASN A 80 6.45 0.75 2.89
C ASN A 80 6.94 1.78 3.92
N PRO A 81 8.09 2.44 3.68
CA PRO A 81 8.68 3.39 4.63
C PRO A 81 7.97 4.76 4.67
N SER A 82 7.02 5.03 3.77
CA SER A 82 6.18 6.24 3.86
C SER A 82 5.03 5.99 4.82
N LEU A 83 5.16 6.52 6.04
CA LEU A 83 4.06 6.56 7.01
C LEU A 83 2.85 7.24 6.34
N PRO A 84 1.66 6.61 6.35
CA PRO A 84 0.46 7.26 5.86
C PRO A 84 0.18 8.53 6.68
N ALA A 85 -0.24 9.58 5.98
CA ALA A 85 -0.79 10.78 6.61
C ALA A 85 -2.21 10.50 7.12
N GLU A 86 -2.97 9.69 6.39
CA GLU A 86 -4.37 9.35 6.67
C GLU A 86 -4.69 7.91 6.21
N PHE A 87 -5.74 7.33 6.77
CA PHE A 87 -6.36 6.10 6.35
C PHE A 87 -7.81 6.37 5.96
N VAL A 88 -8.21 5.94 4.77
CA VAL A 88 -9.60 6.01 4.32
C VAL A 88 -10.23 4.64 4.46
N VAL A 89 -11.31 4.54 5.23
CA VAL A 89 -12.11 3.34 5.39
C VAL A 89 -13.22 3.36 4.38
N GLU A 90 -13.26 2.32 3.56
CA GLU A 90 -14.36 2.06 2.63
C GLU A 90 -15.19 0.87 3.11
N GLN A 91 -16.50 0.97 2.88
CA GLN A 91 -17.49 -0.04 3.22
C GLN A 91 -18.22 -0.49 1.97
N GLU A 92 -18.41 -1.79 1.83
CA GLU A 92 -19.34 -2.41 0.89
C GLU A 92 -20.53 -2.94 1.68
N GLU A 93 -21.74 -2.60 1.25
CA GLU A 93 -22.98 -3.17 1.78
C GLU A 93 -23.48 -4.27 0.84
N ALA A 94 -23.25 -5.53 1.23
CA ALA A 94 -23.46 -6.69 0.37
C ALA A 94 -24.94 -6.97 0.05
N ILE A 95 -25.88 -6.36 0.78
CA ILE A 95 -27.33 -6.54 0.56
C ILE A 95 -27.83 -5.63 -0.56
N PHE A 96 -27.52 -4.34 -0.50
CA PHE A 96 -28.08 -3.35 -1.42
C PHE A 96 -27.11 -2.90 -2.52
N SER A 97 -25.80 -3.08 -2.34
CA SER A 97 -24.77 -2.60 -3.26
C SER A 97 -23.53 -3.52 -3.30
N PRO A 98 -23.70 -4.79 -3.69
CA PRO A 98 -22.59 -5.73 -3.78
C PRO A 98 -21.53 -5.26 -4.79
N GLY A 99 -20.28 -5.40 -4.42
CA GLY A 99 -19.10 -4.98 -5.20
C GLY A 99 -18.81 -3.48 -5.17
N ARG A 100 -19.65 -2.66 -4.54
CA ARG A 100 -19.47 -1.22 -4.47
C ARG A 100 -18.96 -0.80 -3.10
N PHE A 101 -17.67 -0.48 -3.05
CA PHE A 101 -17.04 0.15 -1.89
C PHE A 101 -17.28 1.66 -1.92
N VAL A 102 -17.73 2.22 -0.80
CA VAL A 102 -17.93 3.66 -0.60
C VAL A 102 -17.13 4.13 0.60
N GLU A 103 -16.54 5.33 0.51
CA GLU A 103 -15.83 5.95 1.62
C GLU A 103 -16.81 6.32 2.73
N VAL A 104 -16.55 5.80 3.94
CA VAL A 104 -17.40 6.03 5.12
C VAL A 104 -16.70 6.80 6.22
N LEU A 105 -15.37 6.72 6.28
CA LEU A 105 -14.59 7.38 7.33
C LEU A 105 -13.15 7.66 6.87
N THR A 106 -12.59 8.78 7.30
CA THR A 106 -11.16 9.08 7.17
C THR A 106 -10.56 9.24 8.56
N VAL A 107 -9.40 8.62 8.78
CA VAL A 107 -8.72 8.53 10.08
C VAL A 107 -7.29 9.06 9.94
N PRO A 108 -6.77 9.83 10.90
CA PRO A 108 -5.37 10.24 10.86
C PRO A 108 -4.42 9.03 10.85
N GLY A 109 -3.30 9.13 10.12
CA GLY A 109 -2.30 8.06 10.04
C GLY A 109 -1.63 7.72 11.38
N SER A 110 -1.67 8.66 12.33
CA SER A 110 -1.25 8.43 13.73
C SER A 110 -2.21 7.55 14.53
N ARG A 111 -3.42 7.28 14.01
CA ARG A 111 -4.45 6.46 14.63
C ARG A 111 -4.82 5.29 13.70
N PRO A 112 -4.19 4.12 13.87
CA PRO A 112 -4.42 2.95 13.02
C PRO A 112 -5.70 2.18 13.37
N TRP A 113 -6.73 2.87 13.86
CA TRP A 113 -7.98 2.25 14.29
C TRP A 113 -9.17 3.21 14.22
N ALA A 114 -10.35 2.65 14.06
CA ALA A 114 -11.61 3.39 14.04
C ALA A 114 -12.77 2.56 14.61
N SER A 115 -13.79 3.24 15.10
CA SER A 115 -15.08 2.63 15.44
C SER A 115 -16.14 3.17 14.48
N LEU A 116 -16.93 2.28 13.87
CA LEU A 116 -18.04 2.66 13.01
C LEU A 116 -19.36 2.08 13.55
N PRO A 117 -20.41 2.91 13.67
CA PRO A 117 -21.76 2.42 13.94
C PRO A 117 -22.31 1.76 12.67
N LEU A 118 -22.93 0.60 12.81
CA LEU A 118 -23.53 -0.15 11.70
C LEU A 118 -25.04 -0.21 11.85
N SER A 119 -25.75 -0.23 10.72
CA SER A 119 -27.21 -0.43 10.75
C SER A 119 -27.51 -1.91 10.97
N PRO A 120 -28.47 -2.25 11.85
CA PRO A 120 -28.81 -3.62 12.19
C PRO A 120 -29.33 -4.40 10.97
N TYR A 121 -29.14 -5.71 10.98
CA TYR A 121 -29.49 -6.63 9.89
C TYR A 121 -28.75 -6.39 8.56
N GLY A 122 -27.66 -5.61 8.60
CA GLY A 122 -26.80 -5.37 7.44
C GLY A 122 -25.73 -6.45 7.25
N ARG A 123 -25.20 -6.55 6.02
CA ARG A 123 -23.99 -7.32 5.71
C ARG A 123 -22.94 -6.40 5.11
N TYR A 124 -21.84 -6.24 5.83
CA TYR A 124 -20.81 -5.27 5.50
C TYR A 124 -19.46 -5.94 5.25
N ARG A 125 -18.67 -5.36 4.35
CA ARG A 125 -17.24 -5.62 4.21
C ARG A 125 -16.49 -4.31 4.26
N PHE A 126 -15.32 -4.32 4.87
CA PHE A 126 -14.49 -3.13 5.01
C PHE A 126 -13.16 -3.33 4.29
N ARG A 127 -12.66 -2.28 3.66
CA ARG A 127 -11.26 -2.22 3.20
C ARG A 127 -10.71 -0.84 3.52
N VAL A 128 -9.38 -0.72 3.54
CA VAL A 128 -8.72 0.54 3.87
C VAL A 128 -7.74 0.93 2.80
N LEU A 129 -7.65 2.22 2.54
CA LEU A 129 -6.63 2.83 1.72
C LEU A 129 -5.75 3.69 2.60
N ALA A 130 -4.44 3.60 2.39
CA ALA A 130 -3.49 4.49 3.03
C ALA A 130 -3.26 5.71 2.13
N VAL A 131 -3.32 6.91 2.69
CA VAL A 131 -3.15 8.18 1.98
C VAL A 131 -1.94 8.90 2.56
N ASN A 132 -1.06 9.41 1.72
CA ASN A 132 0.08 10.24 2.13
C ASN A 132 0.05 11.59 1.37
N GLY A 133 1.05 12.45 1.61
CA GLY A 133 1.14 13.77 0.95
C GLY A 133 1.28 13.73 -0.57
N TYR A 134 1.41 12.55 -1.18
CA TYR A 134 1.55 12.34 -2.62
C TYR A 134 0.32 11.71 -3.27
N GLY A 135 -0.62 11.15 -2.49
CA GLY A 135 -1.86 10.59 -3.01
C GLY A 135 -2.38 9.37 -2.25
N ARG A 136 -3.35 8.70 -2.87
CA ARG A 136 -4.00 7.49 -2.33
C ARG A 136 -3.25 6.23 -2.76
N GLY A 137 -2.96 5.35 -1.82
CA GLY A 137 -2.43 4.01 -2.06
C GLY A 137 -3.50 3.03 -2.51
N GLU A 138 -3.07 1.79 -2.81
CA GLU A 138 -3.95 0.71 -3.20
C GLU A 138 -4.80 0.25 -1.99
N PRO A 139 -6.07 -0.15 -2.20
CA PRO A 139 -6.89 -0.70 -1.13
C PRO A 139 -6.30 -2.00 -0.56
N SER A 140 -6.47 -2.18 0.75
CA SER A 140 -6.23 -3.45 1.42
C SER A 140 -7.15 -4.54 0.88
N ALA A 141 -6.80 -5.79 1.17
CA ALA A 141 -7.78 -6.87 1.08
C ALA A 141 -9.01 -6.53 1.94
N ALA A 142 -10.19 -6.87 1.44
CA ALA A 142 -11.43 -6.70 2.18
C ALA A 142 -11.46 -7.59 3.43
N SER A 143 -12.11 -7.11 4.48
CA SER A 143 -12.38 -7.88 5.69
C SER A 143 -13.29 -9.08 5.40
N ALA A 144 -13.41 -9.97 6.39
CA ALA A 144 -14.51 -10.91 6.40
C ALA A 144 -15.86 -10.17 6.37
N VAL A 145 -16.91 -10.86 5.92
CA VAL A 145 -18.26 -10.31 5.96
C VAL A 145 -18.70 -10.21 7.42
N ILE A 146 -19.10 -9.02 7.81
CA ILE A 146 -19.66 -8.72 9.13
C ILE A 146 -21.17 -8.63 8.98
N SER A 147 -21.89 -9.38 9.80
CA SER A 147 -23.34 -9.33 9.88
C SER A 147 -23.72 -8.81 11.26
N THR A 148 -24.56 -7.79 11.29
CA THR A 148 -25.10 -7.17 12.52
C THR A 148 -26.57 -7.50 12.66
#